data_AF-A0A1Q6EDH6-F1
#
_entry.id   AF-A0A1Q6EDH6-F1
#
_cell.length_a   1.000
_cell.length_b   1.000
_cell.length_c   1.000
_cell.angle_alpha   90.00
_cell.angle_beta   90.00
_cell.angle_gamma   90.00
#
_symmetry.space_group_name_H-M   'P 1'
#
loop_
_entity.id
_entity.type
_entity.pdbx_description
1 polymer ?
#
loop_
_entity_poly.entity_id
_entity_poly.type
_entity_poly.pdbx_seq_one_letter_code
_entity_poly.pdbx_strand_id
1 'polypeptide(L)' 'MKKKIICSVAFLAAIIGASATVKWVGACGAEVITVSYEYFIDAPEEIDEYYQLLNTIYCGVEDGEYRIIRYDL' A
#
# COMPACT_ATOMS: atom_id res chain seq x y z
N MET A 1 20.42 22.78 -4.26
CA MET A 1 18.95 22.89 -4.19
C MET A 1 18.46 21.97 -3.08
N LYS A 2 17.68 22.49 -2.13
CA LYS A 2 17.23 21.78 -0.92
C LYS A 2 16.20 20.72 -1.30
N LYS A 3 16.51 19.42 -1.12
CA LYS A 3 15.50 18.35 -1.14
C LYS A 3 14.72 18.43 0.18
N LYS A 4 13.56 19.10 0.14
CA LYS A 4 12.55 19.00 1.20
C LYS A 4 11.66 17.82 0.82
N ILE A 5 11.97 16.63 1.33
CA ILE A 5 11.03 15.51 1.27
C ILE A 5 10.22 15.60 2.56
N ILE A 6 8.93 15.79 2.33
CA ILE A 6 7.93 16.34 3.22
C ILE A 6 7.44 15.25 4.18
N CYS A 7 7.10 15.67 5.39
CA CYS A 7 6.63 14.90 6.53
C CYS A 7 5.31 14.13 6.31
N SER A 8 5.22 13.22 5.35
CA SER A 8 3.95 12.52 5.03
C SER A 8 3.87 11.08 5.55
N VAL A 9 4.93 10.54 6.16
CA VAL A 9 4.96 9.15 6.66
C VAL A 9 4.08 8.95 7.90
N ALA A 10 3.68 10.03 8.59
CA ALA A 10 2.96 9.94 9.86
C ALA A 10 1.47 9.59 9.73
N PHE A 11 0.88 9.56 8.53
CA PHE A 11 -0.56 9.33 8.36
C PHE A 11 -0.95 7.87 8.05
N LEU A 12 0.02 7.01 7.72
CA LEU A 12 -0.27 5.64 7.27
C LEU A 12 -0.54 4.63 8.38
N ALA A 13 -0.36 5.02 9.66
CA ALA A 13 -0.54 4.11 10.80
C ALA A 13 -1.96 4.12 11.39
N ALA A 14 -2.87 4.98 10.91
CA ALA A 14 -4.16 5.21 11.57
C ALA A 14 -5.31 4.30 11.10
N ILE A 15 -5.06 3.34 10.22
CA ILE A 15 -6.13 2.59 9.56
C ILE A 15 -6.02 1.10 9.91
N ILE A 16 -6.47 0.78 11.12
CA ILE A 16 -6.93 -0.57 11.46
C ILE A 16 -8.45 -0.48 11.65
N GLY A 17 -9.13 0.03 10.62
CA GLY A 17 -10.58 -0.15 10.49
C GLY A 17 -10.83 -1.53 9.90
N ALA A 18 -11.87 -2.23 10.35
CA ALA A 18 -12.27 -3.60 10.02
C ALA A 18 -12.63 -3.84 8.53
N SER A 19 -11.77 -3.39 7.63
CA SER A 19 -11.87 -3.45 6.18
C SER A 19 -11.28 -4.77 5.69
N ALA A 20 -11.89 -5.37 4.66
CA ALA A 20 -11.45 -6.65 4.13
C ALA A 20 -9.95 -6.64 3.85
N THR A 21 -9.24 -7.64 4.38
CA THR A 21 -7.79 -7.73 4.28
C THR A 21 -7.38 -8.56 3.07
N VAL A 22 -6.37 -8.09 2.35
CA VAL A 22 -5.72 -8.81 1.25
C VAL A 22 -4.28 -9.09 1.61
N LYS A 23 -3.70 -10.10 0.95
CA LYS A 23 -2.25 -10.26 0.95
C LYS A 23 -1.69 -9.50 -0.24
N TRP A 24 -0.89 -8.48 0.04
CA TRP A 24 -0.06 -7.79 -0.94
C TRP A 24 1.31 -8.49 -1.04
N VAL A 25 1.80 -8.66 -2.27
CA VAL A 25 3.12 -9.21 -2.57
C VAL A 25 3.89 -8.19 -3.41
N GLY A 26 4.97 -7.64 -2.87
CA GLY A 26 5.78 -6.61 -3.52
C GLY A 26 6.78 -7.15 -4.54
N ALA A 27 7.46 -6.25 -5.24
CA ALA A 27 8.43 -6.55 -6.30
C ALA A 27 9.60 -7.43 -5.85
N CYS A 28 9.96 -7.34 -4.56
CA CYS A 28 11.01 -8.12 -3.93
C CYS A 28 10.51 -9.46 -3.34
N GLY A 29 9.23 -9.80 -3.51
CA GLY A 29 8.61 -10.99 -2.93
C GLY A 29 8.18 -10.84 -1.46
N ALA A 30 8.27 -9.64 -0.89
CA ALA A 30 7.76 -9.37 0.46
C ALA A 30 6.23 -9.55 0.50
N GLU A 31 5.73 -10.25 1.52
CA GLU A 31 4.30 -10.47 1.72
C GLU A 31 3.78 -9.69 2.93
N VAL A 32 2.70 -8.93 2.74
CA VAL A 32 2.10 -8.11 3.80
C VAL A 32 0.58 -8.27 3.77
N ILE A 33 -0.03 -8.47 4.93
CA ILE A 33 -1.48 -8.39 5.07
C ILE A 33 -1.86 -6.92 5.22
N THR A 34 -2.72 -6.43 4.33
CA THR A 34 -3.08 -5.02 4.22
C THR A 34 -4.55 -4.86 3.82
N VAL A 35 -5.02 -3.62 3.68
CA VAL A 35 -6.38 -3.27 3.28
C VAL A 35 -6.64 -3.57 1.80
N SER A 36 -7.86 -4.00 1.50
CA SER A 36 -8.36 -4.20 0.13
C SER A 36 -8.85 -2.90 -0.50
N TYR A 37 -9.28 -2.99 -1.77
CA TYR A 37 -9.97 -1.92 -2.48
C TYR A 37 -11.22 -1.40 -1.78
N GLU A 38 -11.89 -2.21 -0.95
CA GLU A 38 -13.10 -1.80 -0.23
C GLU A 38 -12.80 -0.67 0.75
N TYR A 39 -11.56 -0.59 1.24
CA TYR A 39 -11.12 0.51 2.09
C TYR A 39 -11.11 1.86 1.33
N PHE A 40 -10.89 1.82 0.02
CA PHE A 40 -10.78 2.99 -0.85
C PHE A 40 -12.04 3.22 -1.67
N ILE A 41 -13.21 2.75 -1.23
CA ILE A 41 -14.46 2.86 -2.03
C ILE A 41 -14.82 4.31 -2.37
N ASP A 42 -14.48 5.25 -1.50
CA ASP A 42 -14.75 6.68 -1.69
C ASP A 42 -13.63 7.40 -2.49
N ALA A 43 -12.48 6.76 -2.68
CA ALA A 43 -11.30 7.30 -3.38
C ALA A 43 -10.49 6.18 -4.07
N PRO A 44 -11.07 5.48 -5.05
CA PRO A 44 -10.47 4.28 -5.65
C PRO A 44 -9.15 4.55 -6.38
N GLU A 45 -8.89 5.79 -6.78
CA GLU A 45 -7.64 6.23 -7.38
C GLU A 45 -6.43 6.14 -6.43
N GLU A 46 -6.65 6.22 -5.11
CA GLU A 46 -5.56 6.21 -4.12
C GLU A 46 -5.00 4.80 -3.87
N ILE A 47 -5.68 3.74 -4.33
CA ILE A 47 -5.28 2.36 -4.05
C ILE A 47 -3.93 2.00 -4.67
N ASP A 48 -3.65 2.49 -5.88
CA ASP A 48 -2.40 2.19 -6.57
C ASP A 48 -1.24 2.92 -5.89
N GLU A 49 -1.42 4.20 -5.57
CA GLU A 49 -0.45 4.99 -4.79
C GLU A 49 -0.14 4.30 -3.45
N TYR A 50 -1.16 3.76 -2.79
CA TYR A 50 -1.00 2.99 -1.56
C TYR A 50 -0.14 1.73 -1.76
N TYR A 51 -0.45 0.89 -2.76
CA TYR A 51 0.33 -0.33 -3.01
C TYR A 51 1.74 -0.05 -3.54
N GLN A 52 1.94 1.05 -4.28
CA GLN A 52 3.28 1.50 -4.69
C GLN A 52 4.10 2.01 -3.51
N LEU A 53 3.46 2.68 -2.56
CA LEU A 53 4.11 3.06 -1.34
C LEU A 53 4.58 1.83 -0.53
N LEU A 54 3.82 0.72 -0.54
CA LEU A 54 4.29 -0.53 0.07
C LEU A 54 5.55 -1.05 -0.63
N ASN A 55 5.68 -0.93 -1.95
CA ASN A 55 6.91 -1.27 -2.66
C ASN A 55 8.09 -0.41 -2.21
N THR A 56 7.86 0.90 -2.03
CA THR A 56 8.88 1.80 -1.50
C THR A 56 9.30 1.41 -0.09
N ILE A 57 8.34 1.10 0.79
CA ILE A 57 8.59 0.77 2.20
C ILE A 57 9.28 -0.59 2.36
N TYR A 58 8.77 -1.64 1.70
CA TYR A 58 9.21 -3.02 1.93
C TYR A 58 10.29 -3.48 0.96
N CYS A 59 10.29 -2.96 -0.27
CA CYS A 59 11.22 -3.37 -1.32
C CYS A 59 12.25 -2.29 -1.68
N GLY A 60 12.10 -1.06 -1.19
CA GLY A 60 13.03 0.04 -1.47
C GLY A 60 13.03 0.50 -2.93
N VAL A 61 11.94 0.24 -3.66
CA VAL A 61 11.78 0.62 -5.07
C VAL A 61 10.56 1.52 -5.24
N GLU A 62 10.73 2.60 -5.97
CA GLU A 62 9.63 3.43 -6.47
C GLU A 62 9.02 2.74 -7.70
N ASP A 63 7.70 2.70 -7.79
CA ASP A 63 6.94 2.13 -8.93
C ASP A 63 7.27 0.66 -9.26
N GLY A 64 7.36 -0.18 -8.24
CA GLY A 64 7.59 -1.62 -8.40
C GLY A 64 6.34 -2.39 -8.86
N GLU A 65 6.54 -3.57 -9.45
CA GLU A 65 5.44 -4.52 -9.63
C GLU A 65 4.89 -4.99 -8.27
N TYR A 66 3.61 -5.30 -8.21
CA TYR A 66 3.01 -5.94 -7.05
C TYR A 66 1.87 -6.87 -7.46
N ARG A 67 1.49 -7.77 -6.57
CA ARG A 67 0.33 -8.66 -6.73
C ARG A 67 -0.56 -8.63 -5.50
N ILE A 68 -1.86 -8.69 -5.73
CA ILE A 68 -2.86 -8.79 -4.66
C ILE A 68 -3.46 -10.19 -4.67
N ILE A 69 -3.38 -10.87 -3.54
CA ILE A 69 -4.00 -12.16 -3.30
C ILE A 69 -5.21 -11.93 -2.39
N ARG A 70 -6.38 -12.28 -2.91
CA ARG A 70 -7.69 -12.21 -2.25
C ARG A 70 -8.09 -13.61 -1.80
N TYR A 71 -8.66 -13.72 -0.60
CA TYR A 71 -9.07 -15.00 -0.01
C TYR A 71 -10.59 -15.25 -0.11
N ASP A 72 -11.31 -14.30 -0.72
CA ASP A 72 -12.77 -14.22 -0.83
C ASP A 72 -13.32 -14.53 -2.23
N LEU A 73 -12.48 -15.02 -3.15
CA LEU A 73 -12.86 -15.47 -4.51
C LEU A 73 -12.43 -16.91 -4.78
#